data_AF-A0A350LMP4-F1
#
_entry.id   AF-A0A350LMP4-F1
#
_cell.length_a   1.000
_cell.length_b   1.000
_cell.length_c   1.000
_cell.angle_alpha   90.00
_cell.angle_beta   90.00
_cell.angle_gamma   90.00
#
_symmetry.space_group_name_H-M   'P 1'
#
loop_
_entity.id
_entity.type
_entity.pdbx_description
1 polymer ?
#
loop_
_entity_poly.entity_id
_entity_poly.type
_entity_poly.pdbx_seq_one_letter_code
_entity_poly.pdbx_strand_id
1 'polypeptide(L)' 'DTAHGHSEGVAVAVKRAKSISNEVQVVAGNVATAEATRALIDAGADAVKVGIGPGSICTTRVVAGVGMPQLTAIMDSAAA' A
#
# COMPACT_ATOMS: atom_id res chain seq x y z
N ASP A 1 3.34 2.51 7.20
CA ASP A 1 2.07 3.19 6.86
C ASP A 1 2.38 4.55 6.27
N THR A 2 1.80 4.89 5.12
CA THR A 2 1.90 6.20 4.47
C THR A 2 0.68 6.42 3.56
N ALA A 3 0.41 7.67 3.21
CA ALA A 3 -0.62 8.01 2.23
C ALA A 3 -0.33 7.43 0.84
N HIS A 4 0.94 7.21 0.46
CA HIS A 4 1.31 6.68 -0.85
C HIS A 4 2.38 5.58 -0.75
N GLY A 5 1.91 4.33 -0.69
CA GLY A 5 2.72 3.12 -0.51
C GLY A 5 3.53 2.73 -1.75
N HIS A 6 3.11 3.14 -2.95
CA HIS A 6 3.84 2.87 -4.19
C HIS A 6 4.99 3.87 -4.40
N SER A 7 5.82 4.06 -3.38
CA SER A 7 6.98 4.94 -3.42
C SER A 7 8.25 4.15 -3.08
N GLU A 8 9.37 4.56 -3.67
CA GLU A 8 10.67 3.90 -3.47
C GLU A 8 11.04 3.81 -1.97
N GLY A 9 10.82 4.89 -1.23
CA GLY A 9 11.12 4.94 0.21
C GLY A 9 10.35 3.89 1.02
N VAL A 10 9.12 3.56 0.63
CA VAL A 10 8.32 2.52 1.31
C VAL A 10 8.88 1.14 1.01
N ALA A 11 9.20 0.84 -0.26
CA ALA A 11 9.81 -0.43 -0.63
C ALA A 11 11.16 -0.65 0.07
N VAL A 12 12.00 0.40 0.15
CA VAL A 12 13.28 0.36 0.89
C VAL A 12 13.04 0.13 2.39
N ALA A 13 12.04 0.79 2.98
CA ALA A 13 11.70 0.61 4.39
C ALA A 13 11.21 -0.81 4.71
N VAL A 14 10.38 -1.40 3.84
CA VAL A 14 9.91 -2.79 3.98
C VAL A 14 11.09 -3.76 3.90
N LYS A 15 11.95 -3.63 2.88
CA LYS A 15 13.16 -4.47 2.73
C LYS A 15 14.05 -4.40 3.96
N ARG A 16 14.27 -3.18 4.48
CA ARG A 16 15.06 -2.96 5.70
C ARG A 16 14.42 -3.59 6.93
N ALA A 17 13.10 -3.51 7.09
CA ALA A 17 12.40 -4.13 8.20
C ALA A 17 12.57 -5.66 8.17
N LYS A 18 12.36 -6.28 6.99
CA LYS A 18 12.51 -7.73 6.79
C LYS A 18 13.95 -8.22 6.91
N SER A 19 14.95 -7.36 6.63
CA SER A 19 16.35 -7.70 6.86
C SER A 19 16.76 -7.68 8.35
N ILE A 20 16.01 -7.00 9.22
CA ILE A 20 16.28 -6.96 10.66
C ILE A 20 15.79 -8.24 11.33
N SER A 21 14.54 -8.64 11.07
CA SER A 21 13.98 -9.90 11.56
C SER A 21 12.76 -10.30 10.72
N ASN A 22 12.54 -11.61 10.59
CA ASN A 22 11.33 -12.18 9.99
C ASN A 22 10.36 -12.75 11.04
N GLU A 23 10.63 -12.56 12.33
CA GLU A 23 9.74 -13.03 13.42
C GLU A 23 8.45 -12.20 13.52
N VAL A 24 8.51 -10.93 13.12
CA VAL A 24 7.36 -10.01 13.13
C VAL A 24 6.90 -9.77 11.70
N GLN A 25 5.58 -9.88 11.48
CA GLN A 25 4.97 -9.62 10.19
C GLN A 25 4.93 -8.12 9.87
N VAL A 26 5.18 -7.76 8.62
CA VAL A 26 5.19 -6.39 8.11
C VAL A 26 3.97 -6.14 7.24
N VAL A 27 3.12 -5.19 7.67
CA VAL A 27 2.00 -4.67 6.87
C VAL A 27 2.41 -3.37 6.20
N ALA A 28 2.36 -3.31 4.87
CA ALA A 28 2.79 -2.16 4.08
C ALA A 28 1.64 -1.55 3.28
N GLY A 29 1.68 -0.22 3.07
CA GLY A 29 0.64 0.50 2.33
C GLY A 29 0.67 2.01 2.61
N ASN A 30 -0.26 2.79 2.05
CA ASN A 30 -1.43 2.33 1.30
C ASN A 30 -1.21 2.21 -0.21
N VAL A 31 -1.88 1.26 -0.85
CA VAL A 31 -1.92 1.12 -2.31
C VAL A 31 -3.34 1.04 -2.83
N ALA A 32 -3.53 1.15 -4.15
CA ALA A 32 -4.82 1.01 -4.78
C ALA A 32 -4.77 0.33 -6.17
N THR A 33 -3.62 -0.20 -6.59
CA THR A 33 -3.48 -0.89 -7.88
C THR A 33 -2.76 -2.23 -7.74
N ALA A 34 -2.96 -3.11 -8.71
CA ALA A 34 -2.26 -4.39 -8.79
C ALA A 34 -0.72 -4.20 -8.84
N GLU A 35 -0.20 -3.26 -9.64
CA GLU A 35 1.25 -3.07 -9.74
C GLU A 35 1.86 -2.58 -8.43
N ALA A 36 1.19 -1.64 -7.76
CA ALA A 36 1.62 -1.15 -6.45
C ALA A 36 1.60 -2.26 -5.40
N THR A 37 0.63 -3.18 -5.51
CA THR A 37 0.52 -4.34 -4.62
C THR A 37 1.68 -5.31 -4.84
N ARG A 38 1.97 -5.67 -6.10
CA ARG A 38 3.14 -6.49 -6.47
C ARG A 38 4.44 -5.87 -5.98
N ALA A 39 4.63 -4.55 -6.15
CA ALA A 39 5.83 -3.86 -5.71
C ALA A 39 6.08 -4.00 -4.20
N LEU A 40 5.04 -4.00 -3.37
CA LEU A 40 5.17 -4.20 -1.92
C LEU A 40 5.35 -5.67 -1.55
N ILE A 41 4.71 -6.60 -2.27
CA ILE A 41 4.94 -8.05 -2.11
C ILE A 41 6.41 -8.37 -2.42
N ASP A 42 6.94 -7.89 -3.55
CA ASP A 42 8.33 -8.08 -3.98
C ASP A 42 9.33 -7.42 -3.02
N ALA A 43 8.92 -6.36 -2.33
CA ALA A 43 9.73 -5.74 -1.27
C ALA A 43 9.78 -6.58 0.02
N GLY A 44 8.88 -7.56 0.18
CA GLY A 44 8.82 -8.49 1.31
C GLY A 44 7.70 -8.18 2.31
N ALA A 45 6.68 -7.41 1.96
CA ALA A 45 5.54 -7.20 2.84
C ALA A 45 4.75 -8.51 3.04
N ASP A 46 4.42 -8.84 4.29
CA ASP A 46 3.62 -10.03 4.62
C ASP A 46 2.12 -9.76 4.42
N ALA A 47 1.71 -8.49 4.44
CA ALA A 47 0.37 -8.05 4.07
C ALA A 47 0.39 -6.64 3.44
N VAL A 48 -0.60 -6.37 2.59
CA VAL A 48 -0.75 -5.07 1.91
C VAL A 48 -2.04 -4.38 2.36
N LYS A 49 -1.93 -3.11 2.78
CA LYS A 49 -3.05 -2.25 3.16
C LYS A 49 -3.57 -1.49 1.95
N VAL A 50 -4.83 -1.74 1.59
CA VAL A 50 -5.46 -1.20 0.37
C VAL A 50 -6.39 -0.04 0.69
N GLY A 51 -6.22 1.08 -0.02
CA GLY A 51 -7.15 2.19 -0.06
C GLY A 51 -6.47 3.56 -0.17
N ILE A 52 -6.77 4.29 -1.24
CA ILE A 52 -6.34 5.70 -1.42
C ILE A 52 -7.58 6.58 -1.58
N GLY A 53 -7.78 7.46 -0.60
CA GLY A 53 -8.94 8.34 -0.49
C GLY A 53 -10.24 7.79 0.14
N PRO A 54 -10.50 6.49 0.38
CA PRO A 54 -11.83 6.00 0.79
C PRO A 54 -12.21 6.34 2.24
N GLY A 55 -11.26 6.81 3.06
CA GLY A 55 -11.52 7.08 4.47
C GLY A 55 -12.55 8.20 4.64
N SER A 56 -13.46 8.04 5.60
CA SER A 56 -14.56 9.00 5.85
C SER A 56 -14.08 10.42 6.15
N ILE A 57 -12.92 10.58 6.77
CA ILE A 57 -12.30 11.87 7.09
C ILE A 57 -11.18 12.26 6.11
N CYS A 58 -10.91 11.44 5.10
CA CYS A 58 -9.78 11.62 4.20
C CYS A 58 -10.10 12.68 3.15
N THR A 59 -9.30 13.74 3.08
CA THR A 59 -9.49 14.85 2.12
C THR A 59 -8.71 14.65 0.81
N THR A 60 -8.00 13.53 0.62
CA THR A 60 -7.14 13.31 -0.55
C THR A 60 -7.86 13.46 -1.88
N ARG A 61 -9.12 12.99 -2.00
CA ARG A 61 -9.91 13.20 -3.21
C ARG A 61 -10.23 14.67 -3.47
N VAL A 62 -10.55 15.43 -2.42
CA VAL A 62 -10.94 16.84 -2.52
C VAL A 62 -9.75 17.74 -2.78
N VAL A 63 -8.62 17.51 -2.09
CA VAL A 63 -7.45 18.38 -2.13
C VAL A 63 -6.50 18.03 -3.27
N ALA A 64 -6.21 16.74 -3.48
CA ALA A 64 -5.22 16.30 -4.46
C ALA A 64 -5.84 15.77 -5.76
N GLY A 65 -7.16 15.54 -5.79
CA GLY A 65 -7.82 14.90 -6.94
C GLY A 65 -7.46 13.42 -7.13
N VAL A 66 -6.88 12.78 -6.10
CA VAL A 66 -6.36 11.40 -6.17
C VAL A 66 -7.23 10.45 -5.36
N GLY A 67 -7.51 9.28 -5.92
CA GLY A 67 -8.12 8.15 -5.22
C GLY A 67 -8.69 7.11 -6.18
N MET A 68 -9.04 5.95 -5.64
CA MET A 68 -9.75 4.90 -6.38
C MET A 68 -11.01 4.47 -5.60
N PRO A 69 -12.13 4.12 -6.25
CA PRO A 69 -13.27 3.49 -5.57
C PRO A 69 -12.82 2.23 -4.83
N GLN A 70 -13.21 2.08 -3.56
CA GLN A 70 -12.57 1.11 -2.67
C GLN A 70 -12.79 -0.34 -3.10
N LEU A 71 -13.97 -0.68 -3.62
CA LEU A 71 -14.24 -2.03 -4.10
C LEU A 71 -13.33 -2.38 -5.29
N THR A 72 -13.19 -1.47 -6.25
CA THR A 72 -12.27 -1.61 -7.39
C THR A 72 -10.83 -1.75 -6.91
N ALA A 73 -10.37 -0.91 -5.98
CA ALA A 73 -9.02 -0.98 -5.44
C ALA A 73 -8.73 -2.32 -4.76
N ILE A 74 -9.68 -2.85 -3.99
CA ILE A 74 -9.55 -4.17 -3.34
C ILE A 74 -9.51 -5.28 -4.39
N MET A 75 -10.40 -5.26 -5.38
CA MET A 75 -10.44 -6.28 -6.43
C MET A 75 -9.17 -6.29 -7.28
N ASP A 76 -8.68 -5.10 -7.67
CA ASP A 76 -7.46 -4.95 -8.46
C ASP A 76 -6.22 -5.39 -7.67
N SER A 77 -6.09 -4.95 -6.42
CA SER A 77 -5.03 -5.42 -5.52
C SER A 77 -5.09 -6.92 -5.23
N ALA A 78 -6.28 -7.52 -5.12
CA ALA A 78 -6.41 -8.96 -4.87
C ALA A 78 -6.08 -9.82 -6.10
N ALA A 79 -6.07 -9.24 -7.31
CA ALA A 79 -5.68 -9.91 -8.54
C ALA A 79 -4.16 -9.81 -8.83
N ALA A 80 -3.40 -9.14 -7.94
CA ALA A 80 -1.96 -8.93 -8.06
C ALA A 80 -1.17 -10.24 -8.06
#